data_AF-J9DKY4-F1
#
_entry.id   AF-J9DKY4-F1
#
_cell.length_a   1.000
_cell.length_b   1.000
_cell.length_c   1.000
_cell.angle_alpha   90.00
_cell.angle_beta   90.00
_cell.angle_gamma   90.00
#
_symmetry.space_group_name_H-M   'P 1'
#
loop_
_entity.id
_entity.type
_entity.pdbx_description
1 polymer ?
#
loop_
_entity_poly.entity_id
_entity_poly.type
_entity_poly.pdbx_seq_one_letter_code
_entity_poly.pdbx_strand_id
1 'polypeptide(L)'
;KLNEWIILVTSHNVLDHFINRCLRKDGIFILRIIAANAGDLITTDIVAALWKNYLDDEKKRAVLSPSPPPPPALTHPVAPKLDDIDPADSFREEFLH
;
A
#
# COMPACT_ATOMS: atom_id res chain seq x y z
N LYS A 1 6.40 6.14 24.55
CA LYS A 1 5.57 4.91 24.58
C LYS A 1 4.81 4.72 23.27
N LEU A 2 3.86 5.59 22.85
CA LEU A 2 3.11 5.42 21.58
C LEU A 2 4.00 5.29 20.31
N ASN A 3 5.08 6.07 20.28
CA ASN A 3 6.12 6.08 19.27
C ASN A 3 6.93 4.76 19.17
N GLU A 4 7.11 4.02 20.28
CA GLU A 4 7.80 2.72 20.24
C GLU A 4 6.92 1.62 19.62
N TRP A 5 5.61 1.66 19.87
CA TRP A 5 4.65 0.73 19.29
C TRP A 5 4.48 0.93 17.79
N ILE A 6 4.49 2.18 17.31
CA ILE A 6 4.41 2.49 15.87
C ILE A 6 5.64 1.97 15.13
N ILE A 7 6.85 2.12 15.71
CA ILE A 7 8.09 1.57 15.14
C ILE A 7 8.04 0.04 15.11
N LEU A 8 7.50 -0.61 16.14
CA LEU A 8 7.43 -2.08 16.20
C LEU A 8 6.44 -2.66 15.18
N VAL A 9 5.26 -2.04 15.04
CA VAL A 9 4.23 -2.43 14.05
C VAL A 9 4.69 -2.19 12.61
N THR A 10 5.36 -1.05 12.35
CA THR A 10 5.95 -0.81 11.03
C THR A 10 7.13 -1.73 10.76
N SER A 11 7.97 -2.05 11.75
CA SER A 11 9.08 -3.00 11.55
C SER A 11 8.59 -4.40 11.18
N HIS A 12 7.48 -4.85 11.77
CA HIS A 12 6.88 -6.15 11.43
C HIS A 12 6.36 -6.18 9.98
N ASN A 13 5.86 -5.06 9.45
CA ASN A 13 5.35 -5.02 8.07
C ASN A 13 6.47 -5.10 7.02
N VAL A 14 7.63 -4.50 7.28
CA VAL A 14 8.76 -4.48 6.33
C VAL A 14 9.43 -5.84 6.31
N LEU A 15 9.61 -6.45 7.48
CA LEU A 15 10.16 -7.80 7.59
C LEU A 15 9.25 -8.83 6.93
N ASP A 16 7.93 -8.76 7.20
CA ASP A 16 6.96 -9.66 6.57
C ASP A 16 6.96 -9.50 5.05
N HIS A 17 7.04 -8.27 4.54
CA HIS A 17 7.15 -8.04 3.11
C HIS A 17 8.47 -8.54 2.51
N PHE A 18 9.59 -8.40 3.21
CA PHE A 18 10.86 -9.00 2.77
C PHE A 18 10.77 -10.53 2.71
N ILE A 19 10.24 -11.18 3.74
CA ILE A 19 10.10 -12.63 3.77
C ILE A 19 9.13 -13.12 2.68
N ASN A 20 7.95 -12.50 2.59
CA ASN A 20 6.87 -12.99 1.73
C ASN A 20 6.99 -12.54 0.28
N ARG A 21 7.59 -11.37 0.00
CA ARG A 21 7.68 -10.81 -1.35
C ARG A 21 9.08 -10.82 -1.94
N CYS A 22 10.12 -10.56 -1.14
CA CYS A 22 11.50 -10.59 -1.63
C CYS A 22 12.04 -12.02 -1.65
N LEU A 23 12.08 -12.70 -0.50
CA LEU A 23 12.64 -14.04 -0.38
C LEU A 23 11.71 -15.12 -0.92
N ARG A 24 10.41 -15.06 -0.56
CA ARG A 24 9.42 -16.09 -0.88
C ARG A 24 9.83 -17.48 -0.38
N LYS A 25 8.97 -18.47 -0.59
CA LYS A 25 9.24 -19.87 -0.20
C LYS A 25 10.50 -20.43 -0.87
N ASP A 26 10.71 -20.13 -2.15
CA ASP A 26 11.83 -20.64 -2.93
C ASP A 26 13.18 -20.05 -2.48
N GLY A 27 13.24 -18.74 -2.19
CA GLY A 27 14.46 -18.11 -1.69
C GLY A 27 14.82 -18.59 -0.28
N ILE A 28 13.83 -18.83 0.58
CA ILE A 28 14.05 -19.43 1.90
C ILE A 28 14.62 -20.85 1.76
N PHE A 29 14.11 -21.64 0.81
CA PHE A 29 14.61 -22.98 0.53
C PHE A 29 16.06 -22.96 0.05
N ILE A 30 16.40 -22.06 -0.88
CA ILE A 30 17.77 -21.90 -1.37
C ILE A 30 18.70 -21.45 -0.23
N LEU A 31 18.29 -20.48 0.60
CA LEU A 31 19.07 -20.06 1.78
C LEU A 31 19.34 -21.21 2.75
N ARG A 32 18.37 -22.13 2.93
CA ARG A 32 18.57 -23.35 3.74
C ARG A 32 19.58 -24.31 3.13
N ILE A 33 19.55 -24.49 1.80
CA ILE A 33 20.56 -25.30 1.10
C ILE A 33 21.94 -24.65 1.23
N ILE A 34 22.03 -23.33 1.10
CA ILE A 34 23.30 -22.61 1.25
C ILE A 34 23.83 -22.77 2.67
N ALA A 35 22.99 -22.59 3.70
CA ALA A 35 23.39 -22.81 5.09
C ALA A 35 23.92 -24.21 5.34
N ALA A 36 23.27 -25.23 4.77
CA ALA A 36 23.69 -26.62 4.91
C ALA A 36 25.06 -26.92 4.26
N ASN A 37 25.46 -26.17 3.23
CA ASN A 37 26.69 -26.42 2.46
C ASN A 37 27.83 -25.45 2.77
N ALA A 38 27.53 -24.20 3.09
CA ALA A 38 28.48 -23.10 3.29
C ALA A 38 28.49 -22.55 4.72
N GLY A 39 27.61 -23.05 5.58
CA GLY A 39 27.48 -22.64 6.97
C GLY A 39 26.73 -21.32 7.17
N ASP A 40 26.47 -21.02 8.44
CA ASP A 40 25.62 -19.89 8.83
C ASP A 40 26.29 -18.54 8.61
N LEU A 41 27.62 -18.44 8.72
CA LEU A 41 28.35 -17.19 8.53
C LEU A 41 28.15 -16.64 7.11
N ILE A 42 28.43 -17.48 6.10
CA ILE A 42 28.25 -17.11 4.69
C ILE A 42 26.78 -16.84 4.38
N THR A 43 25.87 -17.64 4.92
CA THR A 43 24.42 -17.44 4.71
C THR A 43 23.95 -16.11 5.29
N THR A 44 24.48 -15.73 6.46
CA THR A 44 24.16 -14.45 7.12
C THR A 44 24.62 -13.28 6.27
N ASP A 45 25.81 -13.33 5.68
CA ASP A 45 26.30 -12.28 4.78
C ASP A 45 25.39 -12.11 3.55
N ILE A 46 24.91 -13.24 2.99
CA ILE A 46 23.96 -13.23 1.87
C ILE A 46 22.63 -12.59 2.28
N VAL A 47 22.07 -12.99 3.43
CA VAL A 47 20.81 -12.42 3.93
C VAL A 47 20.94 -10.91 4.19
N ALA A 48 22.07 -10.47 4.75
CA ALA A 48 22.36 -9.06 4.98
C ALA A 48 22.41 -8.27 3.66
N ALA A 49 23.04 -8.82 2.63
CA ALA A 49 23.09 -8.20 1.30
C ALA A 49 21.69 -8.12 0.65
N LEU A 50 20.90 -9.20 0.73
CA LEU A 50 19.52 -9.24 0.22
C LEU A 50 18.64 -8.21 0.92
N TRP A 51 18.74 -8.09 2.24
CA TRP A 51 18.00 -7.10 3.02
C TRP A 51 18.36 -5.67 2.63
N LYS A 52 19.65 -5.37 2.46
CA LYS A 52 20.11 -4.05 2.01
C LYS A 52 19.54 -3.70 0.63
N ASN A 53 19.63 -4.63 -0.33
CA ASN A 53 19.10 -4.43 -1.67
C ASN A 53 17.58 -4.20 -1.64
N TYR A 54 16.86 -4.95 -0.82
CA TYR A 54 15.43 -4.78 -0.63
C TYR A 54 15.06 -3.38 -0.11
N LEU A 55 15.78 -2.88 0.91
CA LEU A 55 15.55 -1.53 1.43
C LEU A 55 15.84 -0.44 0.39
N ASP A 56 16.91 -0.60 -0.39
CA ASP A 56 17.24 0.33 -1.47
C ASP A 56 16.16 0.36 -2.55
N ASP A 57 15.58 -0.79 -2.89
CA ASP A 57 14.49 -0.88 -3.85
C ASP A 57 13.17 -0.31 -3.32
N GLU A 58 12.85 -0.54 -2.05
CA GLU A 58 11.70 0.09 -1.40
C GLU A 58 11.84 1.61 -1.36
N LYS A 59 13.05 2.13 -1.09
CA LYS A 59 13.32 3.57 -1.17
C LYS A 59 13.10 4.12 -2.57
N LYS A 60 13.54 3.42 -3.63
CA LYS A 60 13.29 3.84 -5.02
C LYS A 60 11.79 3.83 -5.35
N ARG A 61 11.05 2.81 -4.90
CA ARG A 61 9.61 2.71 -5.12
C ARG A 61 8.83 3.83 -4.41
N ALA A 62 9.23 4.19 -3.20
CA ALA A 62 8.64 5.32 -2.49
C ALA A 62 8.84 6.65 -3.23
N VAL A 63 9.95 6.83 -3.94
CA VAL A 63 10.22 8.03 -4.75
C VAL A 63 9.41 8.04 -6.06
N LEU A 64 9.18 6.87 -6.67
CA LEU A 64 8.43 6.74 -7.93
C LEU A 64 6.90 6.77 -7.77
N SER A 65 6.39 6.58 -6.54
CA SER A 65 4.99 6.78 -6.19
C SER A 65 4.85 8.06 -5.34
N PRO A 66 4.94 9.28 -5.93
CA PRO A 66 4.54 10.47 -5.22
C PRO A 66 3.05 10.31 -4.86
N SER A 67 2.68 10.65 -3.63
CA SER A 67 1.29 10.67 -3.18
C SER A 67 0.39 11.35 -4.23
N PRO A 68 -0.89 10.94 -4.38
CA PRO A 68 -1.84 11.71 -5.18
C PRO A 68 -1.76 13.18 -4.78
N PRO A 69 -1.73 14.13 -5.75
CA PRO A 69 -1.76 15.54 -5.41
C PRO A 69 -2.93 15.78 -4.44
N PRO A 70 -2.77 16.64 -3.40
CA PRO A 70 -3.88 16.99 -2.53
C PRO A 70 -5.06 17.41 -3.43
N PRO A 71 -6.28 16.91 -3.16
CA PRO A 71 -7.43 17.25 -3.99
C PRO A 71 -7.47 18.77 -4.14
N PRO A 72 -7.60 19.30 -5.38
CA PRO A 72 -7.67 20.74 -5.58
C PRO A 72 -8.77 21.26 -4.69
N ALA A 73 -8.43 22.16 -3.77
CA ALA A 73 -9.42 22.84 -2.96
C ALA A 73 -10.46 23.42 -3.93
N LEU A 74 -11.69 22.91 -3.86
CA LEU A 74 -12.80 23.35 -4.70
C LEU A 74 -13.13 24.80 -4.31
N THR A 75 -12.40 25.76 -4.84
CA THR A 75 -12.79 27.17 -4.88
C THR A 75 -13.76 27.33 -6.03
N HIS A 76 -14.95 26.75 -5.91
CA HIS A 76 -16.08 27.15 -6.74
C HIS A 76 -16.81 28.30 -6.04
N PRO A 77 -17.12 29.41 -6.73
CA PRO A 77 -18.06 30.40 -6.23
C PRO A 77 -19.40 29.68 -6.00
N VAL A 78 -20.05 29.95 -4.88
CA VAL A 78 -21.43 29.53 -4.61
C VAL A 78 -22.29 29.90 -5.83
N ALA A 79 -22.74 28.90 -6.58
CA ALA A 79 -23.73 29.12 -7.63
C ALA A 79 -25.06 29.51 -6.96
N PRO A 80 -25.82 30.46 -7.52
CA PRO A 80 -27.08 30.91 -6.95
C PRO A 80 -28.08 29.75 -6.89
N LYS A 81 -28.82 29.71 -5.79
CA LYS A 81 -29.93 28.80 -5.54
C LYS A 81 -30.92 28.87 -6.71
N LEU A 82 -31.24 27.72 -7.31
CA LEU A 82 -32.25 27.62 -8.36
C LEU A 82 -33.63 27.53 -7.67
N ASP A 83 -34.39 28.61 -7.77
CA ASP A 83 -35.77 28.70 -7.29
C ASP A 83 -36.73 27.94 -8.23
N ASP A 84 -37.71 27.29 -7.59
CA ASP A 84 -39.06 26.92 -8.07
C ASP A 84 -39.22 26.10 -9.37
N ILE A 85 -39.40 24.79 -9.20
CA ILE A 85 -40.17 23.96 -10.16
C ILE A 85 -41.56 23.74 -9.55
N ASP A 86 -42.56 24.33 -10.19
CA ASP A 86 -44.00 24.23 -9.89
C ASP A 86 -44.51 22.78 -10.07
N PRO A 87 -45.11 22.14 -9.05
CA PRO A 87 -45.65 20.79 -9.13
C PRO A 87 -47.08 20.83 -9.72
N ALA A 88 -47.22 21.40 -10.92
CA ALA A 88 -48.43 21.31 -11.72
C ALA A 88 -48.30 20.19 -12.76
N ASP A 89 -48.07 18.95 -12.32
CA ASP A 89 -48.53 17.78 -13.07
C ASP A 89 -48.71 16.59 -12.11
N SER A 90 -49.86 16.63 -11.45
CA SER A 90 -50.42 15.57 -10.64
C SER A 90 -51.33 14.69 -11.52
N PHE A 91 -51.22 13.36 -11.36
CA PHE A 91 -52.17 12.31 -11.76
C PHE A 91 -52.33 12.05 -13.27
N ARG A 92 -52.07 10.82 -13.77
CA ARG A 92 -53.01 9.67 -13.74
C ARG A 92 -52.27 8.36 -14.11
N GLU A 93 -52.25 7.36 -13.24
CA GLU A 93 -53.18 6.20 -13.17
C GLU A 93 -53.00 5.17 -14.31
N GLU A 94 -52.24 4.12 -13.96
CA GLU A 94 -52.44 2.68 -14.21
C GLU A 94 -53.58 2.26 -15.17
N PHE A 95 -53.26 1.62 -16.31
CA PHE A 95 -54.05 0.51 -16.89
C PHE A 95 -53.22 -0.28 -17.94
N LEU A 96 -52.86 -1.52 -17.56
CA LEU A 96 -52.71 -2.76 -18.34
C LEU A 96 -52.06 -2.75 -19.75
N HIS A 97 -51.00 -3.55 -19.88
CA HIS A 97 -51.03 -4.74 -20.74
C HIS A 97 -50.08 -5.83 -20.22
#